data_AF-A0A4Q2LM37-F1
#
_entry.id   AF-A0A4Q2LM37-F1
#
_cell.length_a   1.000
_cell.length_b   1.000
_cell.length_c   1.000
_cell.angle_alpha   90.00
_cell.angle_beta   90.00
_cell.angle_gamma   90.00
#
_symmetry.space_group_name_H-M   'P 1'
#
loop_
_entity.id
_entity.type
_entity.pdbx_description
1 polymer ?
#
loop_
_entity_poly.entity_id
_entity_poly.type
_entity_poly.pdbx_seq_one_letter_code
_entity_poly.pdbx_strand_id
1 'polypeptide(L)'
;MTKIEKQAKSKVSENNIDEGSVLQENESLKKEIETMKQMLNNFLETQKKSETKAIETVVEEIKEDELPIIPPNKLIHVTSLFKGGMTLKGANNNPKRFDTFGVTLPISFEDISYIVGNHRKLAEEGCFYINDRSVIKALYLEDSYEKILNKNRIEGIMLLTETQIKQIMEILPNGQKETIEQFIVDGIVNNDMTYMNKNKISIISEACGKDIWRIAQNRMSDDL
;
A
#
# COMPACT_ATOMS: atom_id res chain seq x y z
N MET A 1 1.02 47.12 83.03
CA MET A 1 2.16 46.94 82.13
C MET A 1 1.85 45.75 81.22
N THR A 2 1.68 45.81 79.90
CA THR A 2 1.68 46.91 78.94
C THR A 2 1.01 46.35 77.67
N LYS A 3 0.19 47.17 77.01
CA LYS A 3 -0.21 47.03 75.61
C LYS A 3 1.00 46.65 74.76
N ILE A 4 1.01 45.53 74.02
CA ILE A 4 1.81 45.32 72.79
C ILE A 4 1.44 44.02 72.04
N GLU A 5 0.67 43.07 72.57
CA GLU A 5 0.24 41.90 71.77
C GLU A 5 -1.08 42.12 71.00
N LYS A 6 -1.34 43.37 70.63
CA LYS A 6 -2.40 43.76 69.70
C LYS A 6 -1.73 44.06 68.36
N GLN A 7 -2.06 43.25 67.35
CA GLN A 7 -1.73 43.37 65.91
C GLN A 7 -0.63 42.42 65.39
N ALA A 8 -1.03 41.19 65.03
CA ALA A 8 -0.61 40.50 63.78
C ALA A 8 -1.29 39.13 63.57
N LYS A 9 -2.45 38.85 64.19
CA LYS A 9 -3.31 37.69 63.84
C LYS A 9 -4.60 38.19 63.21
N SER A 10 -4.49 38.70 61.98
CA SER A 10 -5.64 39.00 61.13
C SER A 10 -5.18 39.01 59.68
N LYS A 11 -5.26 37.84 59.04
CA LYS A 11 -5.54 37.59 57.62
C LYS A 11 -5.09 36.16 57.29
N VAL A 12 -5.84 35.18 57.78
CA VAL A 12 -6.01 33.92 57.06
C VAL A 12 -7.48 33.92 56.68
N SER A 13 -7.76 34.60 55.57
CA SER A 13 -9.03 34.49 54.88
C SER A 13 -9.13 33.08 54.31
N GLU A 14 -10.25 32.45 54.64
CA GLU A 14 -10.87 31.30 53.99
C GLU A 14 -10.36 31.04 52.57
N ASN A 15 -9.84 29.83 52.35
CA ASN A 15 -10.06 29.11 51.10
C ASN A 15 -10.50 27.71 51.53
N ASN A 16 -11.81 27.52 51.62
CA ASN A 16 -12.42 26.19 51.65
C ASN A 16 -12.12 25.55 50.30
N ILE A 17 -11.00 24.83 50.22
CA ILE A 17 -10.66 24.00 49.08
C ILE A 17 -11.47 22.73 49.24
N ASP A 18 -12.48 22.58 48.39
CA ASP A 18 -13.27 21.37 48.25
C ASP A 18 -12.35 20.21 47.83
N GLU A 19 -11.90 19.40 48.80
CA GLU A 19 -10.97 18.28 48.58
C GLU A 19 -11.47 17.29 47.51
N GLY A 20 -12.79 17.21 47.28
CA GLY A 20 -13.38 16.37 46.23
C GLY A 20 -13.07 16.87 44.81
N SER A 21 -13.05 18.19 44.60
CA SER A 21 -12.71 18.82 43.31
C SER A 21 -11.22 18.66 42.97
N VAL A 22 -10.34 18.77 43.97
CA VAL A 22 -8.89 18.64 43.79
C VAL A 22 -8.47 17.19 43.51
N LEU A 23 -9.18 16.21 44.07
CA LEU A 23 -8.94 14.79 43.79
C LEU A 23 -9.34 14.43 42.34
N GLN A 24 -10.45 14.97 41.85
CA GLN A 24 -10.89 14.77 40.46
C GLN A 24 -9.95 15.43 39.45
N GLU A 25 -9.47 16.63 39.75
CA GLU A 25 -8.49 17.34 38.90
C GLU A 25 -7.14 16.61 38.88
N ASN A 26 -6.70 16.05 40.01
CA ASN A 26 -5.48 15.23 40.04
C ASN A 26 -5.62 13.92 39.24
N GLU A 27 -6.81 13.30 39.23
CA GLU A 27 -7.06 12.14 38.39
C GLU A 27 -7.12 12.50 36.90
N SER A 28 -7.72 13.64 36.54
CA SER A 28 -7.75 14.10 35.14
C SER A 28 -6.35 14.46 34.65
N LEU A 29 -5.57 15.18 35.47
CA LEU A 29 -4.18 15.53 35.15
C LEU A 29 -3.28 14.30 35.02
N LYS A 30 -3.47 13.27 35.85
CA LYS A 30 -2.74 11.99 35.69
C LYS A 30 -3.09 11.30 34.36
N LYS A 31 -4.37 11.29 33.98
CA LYS A 31 -4.78 10.76 32.67
C LYS A 31 -4.18 11.56 31.52
N GLU A 32 -4.16 12.88 31.64
CA GLU A 32 -3.61 13.77 30.61
C GLU A 32 -2.09 13.61 30.45
N ILE A 33 -1.36 13.46 31.56
CA ILE A 33 0.07 13.12 31.56
C ILE A 33 0.32 11.75 30.92
N GLU A 34 -0.53 10.75 31.18
CA GLU A 34 -0.40 9.43 30.57
C GLU A 34 -0.65 9.48 29.06
N THR A 35 -1.67 10.25 28.63
CA THR A 35 -1.90 10.48 27.20
C THR A 35 -0.76 11.26 26.54
N MET A 36 -0.18 12.25 27.21
CA MET A 36 0.99 12.98 26.70
C MET A 36 2.23 12.08 26.62
N LYS A 37 2.44 11.16 27.57
CA LYS A 37 3.52 10.17 27.50
C LYS A 37 3.32 9.19 26.34
N GLN A 38 2.10 8.73 26.11
CA GLN A 38 1.78 7.88 24.95
C GLN A 38 1.99 8.62 23.63
N MET A 39 1.55 9.88 23.54
CA MET A 39 1.80 10.72 22.37
C MET A 39 3.29 11.01 22.18
N LEU A 40 4.05 11.24 23.25
CA LEU A 40 5.50 11.45 23.20
C LEU A 40 6.23 10.18 22.77
N ASN A 41 5.83 9.01 23.26
CA ASN A 41 6.39 7.73 22.83
C ASN A 41 6.10 7.48 21.34
N ASN A 42 4.87 7.69 20.90
CA ASN A 42 4.52 7.59 19.48
C ASN A 42 5.30 8.62 18.64
N PHE A 43 5.47 9.84 19.13
CA PHE A 43 6.24 10.89 18.47
C PHE A 43 7.74 10.54 18.39
N LEU A 44 8.32 9.99 19.45
CA LEU A 44 9.71 9.51 19.48
C LEU A 44 9.92 8.29 18.58
N GLU A 45 8.96 7.36 18.51
CA GLU A 45 8.98 6.25 17.55
C GLU A 45 8.88 6.74 16.10
N THR A 46 8.11 7.81 15.87
CA THR A 46 7.96 8.40 14.54
C THR A 46 9.21 9.20 14.14
N GLN A 47 9.86 9.90 15.07
CA GLN A 47 11.11 10.64 14.81
C GLN A 47 12.35 9.74 14.67
N LYS A 48 12.41 8.59 15.35
CA LYS A 48 13.48 7.58 15.13
C LYS A 48 13.49 7.04 13.70
N LYS A 49 12.38 7.16 12.95
CA LYS A 49 12.30 6.78 11.53
C LYS A 49 12.77 7.88 10.56
N SER A 50 12.95 9.14 10.99
CA SER A 50 13.20 10.25 10.05
C SER A 50 14.54 10.96 10.18
N GLU A 51 15.30 10.85 11.27
CA GLU A 51 16.55 11.61 11.40
C GLU A 51 17.66 10.85 12.15
N THR A 52 18.49 10.09 11.43
CA THR A 52 19.93 9.97 11.76
C THR A 52 20.77 9.70 10.50
N LYS A 53 21.00 10.74 9.69
CA LYS A 53 22.24 10.87 8.91
C LYS A 53 23.26 11.59 9.78
N ALA A 54 23.96 10.82 10.62
CA ALA A 54 25.21 11.21 11.21
C ALA A 54 26.14 10.00 11.08
N ILE A 55 27.35 10.25 10.58
CA ILE A 55 28.36 9.24 10.28
C ILE A 55 28.92 8.73 11.61
N GLU A 56 28.29 7.70 12.15
CA GLU A 56 28.91 6.75 13.07
C GLU A 56 28.82 5.39 12.37
N THR A 57 29.89 4.59 12.46
CA THR A 57 29.90 3.22 11.94
C THR A 57 28.97 2.38 12.81
N VAL A 58 27.67 2.51 12.58
CA VAL A 58 26.64 1.64 13.11
C VAL A 58 26.84 0.31 12.40
N VAL A 59 27.41 -0.66 13.10
CA VAL A 59 27.16 -2.05 12.75
C VAL A 59 25.68 -2.24 13.02
N GLU A 60 24.84 -2.05 12.00
CA GLU A 60 23.44 -2.43 12.05
C GLU A 60 23.43 -3.92 12.40
N GLU A 61 22.94 -4.25 13.59
CA GLU A 61 22.48 -5.60 13.86
C GLU A 61 21.40 -5.88 12.82
N ILE A 62 21.78 -6.62 11.78
CA ILE A 62 20.87 -7.16 10.78
C ILE A 62 19.91 -8.03 11.59
N LYS A 63 18.73 -7.50 11.92
CA LYS A 63 17.61 -8.32 12.32
C LYS A 63 17.30 -9.17 11.09
N GLU A 64 17.79 -10.41 11.08
CA GLU A 64 17.38 -11.40 10.10
C GLU A 64 15.87 -11.60 10.29
N ASP A 65 15.09 -10.87 9.50
CA ASP A 65 13.70 -11.22 9.29
C ASP A 65 13.70 -12.64 8.74
N GLU A 66 13.22 -13.61 9.53
CA GLU A 66 13.19 -15.00 9.11
C GLU A 66 12.41 -15.08 7.80
N LEU A 67 13.14 -15.41 6.72
CA LEU A 67 12.54 -15.67 5.43
C LEU A 67 11.86 -17.02 5.46
N PRO A 68 10.63 -17.13 4.93
CA PRO A 68 9.96 -18.41 4.85
C PRO A 68 10.74 -19.35 3.92
N ILE A 69 11.04 -20.54 4.42
CA ILE A 69 11.64 -21.61 3.62
C ILE A 69 10.54 -22.28 2.80
N ILE A 70 10.65 -22.23 1.48
CA ILE A 70 9.64 -22.76 0.56
C ILE A 70 10.24 -23.94 -0.22
N PRO A 71 9.62 -25.13 -0.16
CA PRO A 71 10.08 -26.28 -0.93
C PRO A 71 10.09 -25.96 -2.45
N PRO A 72 11.16 -26.27 -3.19
CA PRO A 72 11.26 -25.96 -4.63
C PRO A 72 10.10 -26.53 -5.47
N ASN A 73 9.59 -27.70 -5.10
CA ASN A 73 8.49 -28.40 -5.77
C ASN A 73 7.10 -27.94 -5.32
N LYS A 74 6.97 -27.03 -4.35
CA LYS A 74 5.68 -26.51 -3.91
C LYS A 74 5.01 -25.80 -5.08
N LEU A 75 3.79 -26.21 -5.41
CA LEU A 75 2.97 -25.55 -6.43
C LEU A 75 2.29 -24.31 -5.83
N ILE A 76 2.44 -23.19 -6.52
CA ILE A 76 1.94 -21.89 -6.13
C ILE A 76 1.08 -21.35 -7.26
N HIS A 77 -0.10 -20.84 -6.91
CA HIS A 77 -1.02 -20.25 -7.88
C HIS A 77 -0.50 -18.89 -8.32
N VAL A 78 -0.25 -18.73 -9.61
CA VAL A 78 0.15 -17.48 -10.23
C VAL A 78 -0.92 -17.06 -11.23
N THR A 79 -1.39 -15.82 -11.13
CA THR A 79 -2.44 -15.27 -12.00
C THR A 79 -1.81 -14.32 -13.02
N SER A 80 -2.12 -14.49 -14.31
CA SER A 80 -1.75 -13.51 -15.33
C SER A 80 -2.52 -12.22 -15.12
N LEU A 81 -1.81 -11.10 -15.08
CA LEU A 81 -2.40 -9.77 -15.07
C LEU A 81 -2.05 -8.98 -16.35
N PHE A 82 -1.38 -9.62 -17.31
CA PHE A 82 -1.07 -9.02 -18.59
C PHE A 82 -2.16 -9.34 -19.62
N LYS A 83 -2.51 -8.34 -20.43
CA LYS A 83 -3.53 -8.47 -21.48
C LYS A 83 -2.85 -8.74 -22.83
N GLY A 84 -3.36 -9.75 -23.55
CA GLY A 84 -2.73 -10.30 -24.75
C GLY A 84 -2.02 -11.65 -24.53
N GLY A 85 -2.07 -12.19 -23.31
CA GLY A 85 -1.41 -13.44 -22.96
C GLY A 85 0.09 -13.26 -22.75
N MET A 86 0.71 -14.20 -22.03
CA MET A 86 2.11 -14.13 -21.66
C MET A 86 2.70 -15.52 -21.59
N THR A 87 3.94 -15.69 -22.06
CA THR A 87 4.69 -16.93 -21.86
C THR A 87 5.92 -16.65 -21.02
N LEU A 88 5.98 -17.25 -19.84
CA LEU A 88 7.12 -17.15 -18.93
C LEU A 88 7.98 -18.40 -19.07
N LYS A 89 9.30 -18.23 -19.21
CA LYS A 89 10.23 -19.36 -19.24
C LYS A 89 10.58 -19.76 -17.81
N GLY A 90 10.13 -20.95 -17.38
CA GLY A 90 10.51 -21.54 -16.11
C GLY A 90 11.92 -22.14 -16.13
N ALA A 91 12.28 -22.80 -15.04
CA ALA A 91 13.49 -23.59 -14.95
C ALA A 91 13.48 -24.72 -16.01
N ASN A 92 14.66 -25.17 -16.42
CA ASN A 92 14.83 -26.21 -17.44
C ASN A 92 14.14 -25.91 -18.80
N ASN A 93 13.97 -24.62 -19.12
CA ASN A 93 13.36 -24.15 -20.37
C ASN A 93 11.91 -24.64 -20.57
N ASN A 94 11.17 -24.87 -19.48
CA ASN A 94 9.76 -25.25 -19.53
C ASN A 94 8.86 -24.00 -19.61
N PRO A 95 8.20 -23.72 -20.75
CA PRO A 95 7.37 -22.53 -20.91
C PRO A 95 6.04 -22.66 -20.14
N LYS A 96 5.71 -21.63 -19.35
CA LYS A 96 4.41 -21.45 -18.70
C LYS A 96 3.61 -20.44 -19.49
N ARG A 97 2.61 -20.93 -20.22
CA ARG A 97 1.79 -20.11 -21.11
C ARG A 97 0.48 -19.71 -20.43
N PHE A 98 0.25 -18.41 -20.33
CA PHE A 98 -0.99 -17.80 -19.91
C PHE A 98 -1.69 -17.26 -21.15
N ASP A 99 -2.82 -17.85 -21.54
CA ASP A 99 -3.49 -17.47 -22.79
C ASP A 99 -4.19 -16.11 -22.70
N THR A 100 -4.77 -15.79 -21.54
CA THR A 100 -5.55 -14.57 -21.34
C THR A 100 -5.31 -13.96 -19.96
N PHE A 101 -5.75 -12.71 -19.80
CA PHE A 101 -5.78 -12.04 -18.51
C PHE A 101 -6.62 -12.85 -17.50
N GLY A 102 -6.15 -12.91 -16.26
CA GLY A 102 -6.86 -13.52 -15.15
C GLY A 102 -6.78 -15.05 -15.08
N VAL A 103 -6.12 -15.71 -16.04
CA VAL A 103 -5.83 -17.14 -15.97
C VAL A 103 -4.86 -17.40 -14.83
N THR A 104 -5.19 -18.38 -13.99
CA THR A 104 -4.35 -18.80 -12.86
C THR A 104 -3.80 -20.18 -13.11
N LEU A 105 -2.48 -20.34 -12.96
CA LEU A 105 -1.79 -21.61 -13.15
C LEU A 105 -1.01 -21.99 -11.88
N PRO A 106 -0.98 -23.29 -11.52
CA PRO A 106 -0.04 -23.78 -10.53
C PRO A 106 1.37 -23.86 -11.15
N ILE A 107 2.33 -23.15 -10.55
CA ILE A 107 3.74 -23.13 -10.97
C ILE A 107 4.60 -23.51 -9.76
N SER A 108 5.66 -24.29 -9.94
CA SER A 108 6.56 -24.65 -8.85
C SER A 108 7.31 -23.42 -8.33
N PHE A 109 7.69 -23.43 -7.05
CA PHE A 109 8.50 -22.36 -6.48
C PHE A 109 9.84 -22.19 -7.21
N GLU A 110 10.46 -23.29 -7.64
CA GLU A 110 11.68 -23.27 -8.46
C GLU A 110 11.48 -22.47 -9.75
N ASP A 111 10.40 -22.74 -10.48
CA ASP A 111 10.08 -22.03 -11.72
C ASP A 111 9.79 -20.54 -11.46
N ILE A 112 9.05 -20.21 -10.40
CA ILE A 112 8.77 -18.80 -10.02
C ILE A 112 10.06 -18.08 -9.66
N SER A 113 10.91 -18.71 -8.85
CA SER A 113 12.21 -18.15 -8.44
C SER A 113 13.09 -17.89 -9.66
N TYR A 114 13.11 -18.81 -10.62
CA TYR A 114 13.83 -18.63 -11.89
C TYR A 114 13.26 -17.48 -12.72
N ILE A 115 11.92 -17.40 -12.85
CA ILE A 115 11.25 -16.33 -13.59
C ILE A 115 11.56 -14.97 -12.97
N VAL A 116 11.42 -14.83 -11.66
CA VAL A 116 11.70 -13.58 -10.94
C VAL A 116 13.19 -13.23 -11.01
N GLY A 117 14.08 -14.21 -10.92
CA GLY A 117 15.52 -14.01 -11.05
C GLY A 117 15.94 -13.46 -12.42
N ASN A 118 15.30 -13.91 -13.50
CA ASN A 118 15.65 -13.49 -14.87
C ASN A 118 14.82 -12.30 -15.39
N HIS A 119 13.58 -12.17 -14.92
CA HIS A 119 12.59 -11.20 -15.41
C HIS A 119 11.90 -10.47 -14.25
N ARG A 120 12.67 -10.03 -13.25
CA ARG A 120 12.20 -9.36 -12.03
C ARG A 120 11.19 -8.25 -12.31
N LYS A 121 11.48 -7.43 -13.33
CA LYS A 121 10.61 -6.32 -13.75
C LYS A 121 9.17 -6.76 -14.04
N LEU A 122 8.93 -7.96 -14.59
CA LEU A 122 7.57 -8.43 -14.86
C LEU A 122 6.78 -8.69 -13.57
N ALA A 123 7.46 -9.13 -12.51
CA ALA A 123 6.85 -9.30 -11.20
C ALA A 123 6.58 -7.95 -10.52
N GLU A 124 7.54 -7.02 -10.61
CA GLU A 124 7.43 -5.69 -9.99
C GLU A 124 6.44 -4.76 -10.72
N GLU A 125 6.30 -4.91 -12.03
CA GLU A 125 5.32 -4.17 -12.83
C GLU A 125 3.90 -4.77 -12.75
N GLY A 126 3.76 -5.90 -12.05
CA GLY A 126 2.49 -6.58 -11.85
C GLY A 126 1.92 -7.23 -13.13
N CYS A 127 2.76 -7.74 -14.03
CA CYS A 127 2.33 -8.50 -15.21
C CYS A 127 1.74 -9.88 -14.83
N PHE A 128 2.12 -10.42 -13.68
CA PHE A 128 1.49 -11.56 -13.03
C PHE A 128 1.43 -11.34 -11.52
N TYR A 129 0.57 -12.09 -10.85
CA TYR A 129 0.33 -12.02 -9.42
C TYR A 129 0.58 -13.36 -8.76
N ILE A 130 1.53 -13.40 -7.82
CA ILE A 130 1.78 -14.55 -6.96
C ILE A 130 0.75 -14.58 -5.82
N ASN A 131 -0.09 -15.62 -5.74
CA ASN A 131 -1.16 -15.72 -4.74
C ASN A 131 -0.71 -16.32 -3.38
N ASP A 132 0.59 -16.29 -3.07
CA ASP A 132 1.15 -16.76 -1.80
C ASP A 132 2.08 -15.71 -1.21
N ARG A 133 1.66 -15.09 -0.10
CA ARG A 133 2.42 -14.04 0.59
C ARG A 133 3.78 -14.51 1.09
N SER A 134 3.89 -15.78 1.46
CA SER A 134 5.17 -16.35 1.89
C SER A 134 6.17 -16.36 0.73
N VAL A 135 5.70 -16.67 -0.49
CA VAL A 135 6.53 -16.64 -1.70
C VAL A 135 6.95 -15.23 -2.07
N ILE A 136 6.04 -14.26 -1.96
CA ILE A 136 6.36 -12.84 -2.17
C ILE A 136 7.49 -12.42 -1.21
N LYS A 137 7.39 -12.80 0.07
CA LYS A 137 8.42 -12.54 1.08
C LYS A 137 9.75 -13.25 0.80
N ALA A 138 9.71 -14.54 0.45
CA ALA A 138 10.92 -15.29 0.10
C ALA A 138 11.66 -14.70 -1.12
N LEU A 139 10.94 -13.98 -2.00
CA LEU A 139 11.49 -13.38 -3.21
C LEU A 139 11.79 -11.89 -3.08
N TYR A 140 11.61 -11.29 -1.89
CA TYR A 140 11.83 -9.86 -1.63
C TYR A 140 11.03 -8.95 -2.57
N LEU A 141 9.75 -9.26 -2.72
CA LEU A 141 8.83 -8.55 -3.61
C LEU A 141 7.76 -7.78 -2.84
N GLU A 142 7.77 -7.74 -1.51
CA GLU A 142 6.73 -7.11 -0.68
C GLU A 142 6.50 -5.66 -1.07
N ASP A 143 7.55 -4.83 -1.13
CA ASP A 143 7.45 -3.41 -1.43
C ASP A 143 6.79 -3.12 -2.79
N SER A 144 7.03 -4.01 -3.76
CA SER A 144 6.40 -3.94 -5.07
C SER A 144 4.95 -4.42 -5.00
N TYR A 145 4.70 -5.54 -4.32
CA TYR A 145 3.39 -6.18 -4.23
C TYR A 145 2.39 -5.42 -3.36
N GLU A 146 2.84 -4.53 -2.48
CA GLU A 146 1.97 -3.56 -1.78
C GLU A 146 1.29 -2.57 -2.73
N LYS A 147 1.91 -2.30 -3.89
CA LYS A 147 1.42 -1.34 -4.90
C LYS A 147 0.68 -2.02 -6.05
N ILE A 148 0.72 -3.35 -6.11
CA ILE A 148 0.15 -4.16 -7.18
C ILE A 148 -1.28 -4.57 -6.80
N LEU A 149 -2.22 -4.34 -7.71
CA LEU A 149 -3.58 -4.83 -7.59
C LEU A 149 -3.68 -6.28 -8.05
N ASN A 150 -4.56 -7.06 -7.40
CA ASN A 150 -4.97 -8.37 -7.90
C ASN A 150 -6.02 -8.24 -9.03
N LYS A 151 -6.32 -9.37 -9.67
CA LYS A 151 -7.30 -9.47 -10.77
C LYS A 151 -8.62 -8.74 -10.47
N ASN A 152 -9.27 -9.11 -9.37
CA ASN A 152 -10.61 -8.60 -9.03
C ASN A 152 -10.60 -7.06 -8.83
N ARG A 153 -9.49 -6.53 -8.29
CA ARG A 153 -9.32 -5.09 -8.08
C ARG A 153 -9.11 -4.33 -9.39
N ILE A 154 -8.39 -4.94 -10.35
CA ILE A 154 -8.24 -4.39 -11.70
C ILE A 154 -9.59 -4.37 -12.42
N GLU A 155 -10.32 -5.50 -12.43
CA GLU A 155 -11.64 -5.62 -13.07
C GLU A 155 -12.68 -4.68 -12.45
N GLY A 156 -12.59 -4.45 -11.12
CA GLY A 156 -13.47 -3.58 -10.38
C GLY A 156 -13.09 -2.10 -10.35
N ILE A 157 -12.05 -1.66 -11.09
CA ILE A 157 -11.52 -0.30 -10.97
C ILE A 157 -12.57 0.78 -11.26
N MET A 158 -13.44 0.55 -12.26
CA MET A 158 -14.49 1.49 -12.66
C MET A 158 -15.65 1.58 -11.68
N LEU A 159 -15.75 0.66 -10.71
CA LEU A 159 -16.74 0.71 -9.63
C LEU A 159 -16.35 1.67 -8.51
N LEU A 160 -15.07 2.04 -8.42
CA LEU A 160 -14.55 2.93 -7.40
C LEU A 160 -14.92 4.39 -7.66
N THR A 161 -14.85 5.22 -6.62
CA THR A 161 -15.03 6.68 -6.74
C THR A 161 -13.84 7.31 -7.47
N GLU A 162 -14.04 8.50 -8.04
CA GLU A 162 -12.99 9.29 -8.71
C GLU A 162 -11.77 9.51 -7.81
N THR A 163 -11.99 9.84 -6.54
CA THR A 163 -10.92 10.02 -5.54
C THR A 163 -10.13 8.74 -5.30
N GLN A 164 -10.80 7.60 -5.16
CA GLN A 164 -10.14 6.31 -4.96
C GLN A 164 -9.33 5.89 -6.19
N ILE A 165 -9.87 6.11 -7.39
CA ILE A 165 -9.15 5.83 -8.64
C ILE A 165 -7.88 6.66 -8.70
N LYS A 166 -7.96 7.97 -8.43
CA LYS A 166 -6.79 8.85 -8.43
C LYS A 166 -5.69 8.34 -7.50
N GLN A 167 -6.03 8.05 -6.23
CA GLN A 167 -5.08 7.54 -5.23
C GLN A 167 -4.41 6.23 -5.67
N ILE A 168 -5.18 5.30 -6.23
CA ILE A 168 -4.67 4.02 -6.71
C ILE A 168 -3.74 4.21 -7.92
N MET A 169 -4.16 5.02 -8.90
CA MET A 169 -3.39 5.27 -10.12
C MET A 169 -2.09 6.04 -9.86
N GLU A 170 -1.96 6.79 -8.77
CA GLU A 170 -0.71 7.47 -8.39
C GLU A 170 0.39 6.47 -7.97
N ILE A 171 0.03 5.36 -7.34
CA ILE A 171 1.00 4.40 -6.77
C ILE A 171 1.22 3.14 -7.62
N LEU A 172 0.28 2.84 -8.52
CA LEU A 172 0.33 1.66 -9.39
C LEU A 172 1.61 1.64 -10.26
N PRO A 173 2.23 0.47 -10.48
CA PRO A 173 3.28 0.33 -11.50
C PRO A 173 2.74 0.55 -12.91
N ASN A 174 3.62 0.93 -13.84
CA ASN A 174 3.26 1.28 -15.21
C ASN A 174 2.64 0.09 -15.96
N GLY A 175 3.14 -1.13 -15.75
CA GLY A 175 2.57 -2.32 -16.37
C GLY A 175 1.09 -2.56 -16.02
N GLN A 176 0.69 -2.25 -14.78
CA GLN A 176 -0.72 -2.32 -14.38
C GLN A 176 -1.54 -1.14 -14.91
N LYS A 177 -0.97 0.05 -15.01
CA LYS A 177 -1.63 1.20 -15.65
C LYS A 177 -1.96 0.90 -17.11
N GLU A 178 -1.01 0.33 -17.85
CA GLU A 178 -1.20 -0.11 -19.24
C GLU A 178 -2.27 -1.21 -19.35
N THR A 179 -2.28 -2.15 -18.42
CA THR A 179 -3.33 -3.18 -18.37
C THR A 179 -4.71 -2.56 -18.18
N ILE A 180 -4.87 -1.66 -17.20
CA ILE A 180 -6.12 -0.94 -16.94
C ILE A 180 -6.55 -0.10 -18.15
N GLU A 181 -5.62 0.64 -18.75
CA GLU A 181 -5.83 1.40 -19.98
C GLU A 181 -6.44 0.52 -21.07
N GLN A 182 -5.82 -0.63 -21.36
CA GLN A 182 -6.31 -1.53 -22.40
C GLN A 182 -7.68 -2.12 -22.06
N PHE A 183 -8.00 -2.38 -20.78
CA PHE A 183 -9.35 -2.80 -20.37
C PHE A 183 -10.39 -1.74 -20.68
N ILE A 184 -10.09 -0.47 -20.39
CA ILE A 184 -10.99 0.64 -20.64
C ILE A 184 -11.17 0.87 -22.14
N VAL A 185 -10.08 0.85 -22.92
CA VAL A 185 -10.15 0.97 -24.39
C VAL A 185 -11.06 -0.10 -24.98
N ASP A 186 -10.85 -1.36 -24.62
CA ASP A 186 -11.70 -2.46 -25.11
C ASP A 186 -13.16 -2.31 -24.65
N GLY A 187 -13.39 -1.85 -23.41
CA GLY A 187 -14.73 -1.58 -22.92
C GLY A 187 -15.45 -0.51 -23.74
N ILE A 188 -14.76 0.59 -24.07
CA ILE A 188 -15.30 1.67 -24.90
C ILE A 188 -15.60 1.16 -26.32
N VAL A 189 -14.64 0.47 -26.96
CA VAL A 189 -14.80 -0.07 -28.32
C VAL A 189 -15.99 -1.04 -28.39
N ASN A 190 -16.20 -1.85 -27.36
CA ASN A 190 -17.30 -2.80 -27.27
C ASN A 190 -18.62 -2.18 -26.76
N ASN A 191 -18.67 -0.86 -26.56
CA ASN A 191 -19.83 -0.13 -26.04
C ASN A 191 -20.34 -0.65 -24.67
N ASP A 192 -19.43 -1.08 -23.80
CA ASP A 192 -19.73 -1.48 -22.42
C ASP A 192 -19.93 -0.23 -21.55
N MET A 193 -21.15 -0.03 -21.08
CA MET A 193 -21.55 1.12 -20.25
C MET A 193 -20.71 1.29 -18.99
N THR A 194 -20.10 0.21 -18.47
CA THR A 194 -19.20 0.24 -17.31
C THR A 194 -17.99 1.15 -17.56
N TYR A 195 -17.55 1.26 -18.83
CA TYR A 195 -16.36 1.98 -19.25
C TYR A 195 -16.66 3.32 -19.93
N MET A 196 -17.85 3.91 -19.70
CA MET A 196 -18.28 5.15 -20.38
C MET A 196 -18.23 6.40 -19.49
N ASN A 197 -17.87 6.27 -18.20
CA ASN A 197 -17.78 7.43 -17.30
C ASN A 197 -16.58 8.31 -17.65
N LYS A 198 -16.84 9.44 -18.32
CA LYS A 198 -15.83 10.37 -18.83
C LYS A 198 -14.90 10.96 -17.75
N ASN A 199 -15.43 11.26 -16.56
CA ASN A 199 -14.63 11.83 -15.47
C ASN A 199 -13.58 10.82 -14.99
N LYS A 200 -14.00 9.58 -14.72
CA LYS A 200 -13.11 8.50 -14.30
C LYS A 200 -12.05 8.20 -15.36
N ILE A 201 -12.45 8.16 -16.63
CA ILE A 201 -11.52 7.92 -17.75
C ILE A 201 -10.51 9.05 -17.88
N SER A 202 -10.91 10.31 -17.66
CA SER A 202 -10.01 11.45 -17.68
C SER A 202 -8.91 11.35 -16.62
N ILE A 203 -9.27 10.97 -15.38
CA ILE A 203 -8.32 10.75 -14.29
C ILE A 203 -7.31 9.65 -14.65
N ILE A 204 -7.79 8.54 -15.22
CA ILE A 204 -6.92 7.42 -15.62
C ILE A 204 -6.04 7.83 -16.81
N SER A 205 -6.59 8.60 -17.76
CA SER A 205 -5.85 9.13 -18.92
C SER A 205 -4.68 10.02 -18.49
N GLU A 206 -4.91 10.91 -17.52
CA GLU A 206 -3.87 11.75 -16.93
C GLU A 206 -2.79 10.90 -16.25
N ALA A 207 -3.19 9.93 -15.43
CA ALA A 207 -2.25 9.06 -14.71
C ALA A 207 -1.43 8.12 -15.61
N CYS A 208 -1.96 7.77 -16.79
CA CYS A 208 -1.26 7.00 -17.82
C CYS A 208 -0.47 7.88 -18.81
N GLY A 209 -0.68 9.21 -18.79
CA GLY A 209 -0.08 10.13 -19.76
C GLY A 209 -0.60 9.94 -21.20
N LYS A 210 -1.82 9.41 -21.37
CA LYS A 210 -2.39 9.04 -22.67
C LYS A 210 -3.87 9.41 -22.75
N ASP A 211 -4.32 9.84 -23.92
CA ASP A 211 -5.75 10.09 -24.17
C ASP A 211 -6.48 8.79 -24.54
N ILE A 212 -7.08 8.14 -23.53
CA ILE A 212 -7.74 6.84 -23.68
C ILE A 212 -8.94 6.91 -24.62
N TRP A 213 -9.69 8.01 -24.59
CA TRP A 213 -10.85 8.19 -25.48
C TRP A 213 -10.43 8.27 -26.94
N ARG A 214 -9.38 9.04 -27.23
CA ARG A 214 -8.85 9.14 -28.59
C ARG A 214 -8.28 7.82 -29.07
N ILE A 215 -7.58 7.06 -28.21
CA ILE A 215 -7.09 5.72 -28.54
C ILE A 215 -8.25 4.80 -28.94
N ALA A 216 -9.34 4.80 -28.16
CA ALA A 216 -10.52 4.00 -28.47
C ALA A 216 -11.19 4.42 -29.80
N GLN A 217 -11.37 5.74 -30.04
CA GLN A 217 -11.97 6.25 -31.28
C GLN A 217 -11.17 5.87 -32.53
N ASN A 218 -9.83 5.96 -32.46
CA ASN A 218 -8.97 5.57 -33.57
C ASN A 218 -9.17 4.08 -33.90
N ARG A 219 -9.20 3.22 -32.88
CA ARG A 219 -9.40 1.77 -33.07
C ARG A 219 -10.76 1.44 -33.68
N MET A 220 -11.82 2.12 -33.26
CA MET A 220 -13.15 1.95 -33.88
C MET A 220 -13.18 2.39 -35.34
N SER A 221 -12.32 3.35 -35.73
CA SER A 221 -12.23 3.84 -37.11
C SER A 221 -11.41 2.90 -37.99
N ASP A 222 -10.44 2.18 -37.43
CA ASP A 222 -9.60 1.21 -38.14
C ASP A 222 -10.34 -0.11 -38.43
N ASP A 223 -11.43 -0.40 -37.71
CA ASP A 223 -12.29 -1.59 -37.88
C ASP A 223 -13.42 -1.39 -38.92
N LEU A 224 -13.51 -0.21 -39.56
CA LEU A 224 -14.51 0.19 -40.58
C LEU A 224 -13.93 0.19 -42.00
#